data_AF-A0A4Q9H787-F1
#
_entry.id   AF-A0A4Q9H787-F1
#
_cell.length_a   1.000
_cell.length_b   1.000
_cell.length_c   1.000
_cell.angle_alpha   90.00
_cell.angle_beta   90.00
_cell.angle_gamma   90.00
#
_symmetry.space_group_name_H-M   'P 1'
#
loop_
_entity.id
_entity.type
_entity.pdbx_description
1 polymer ?
#
loop_
_entity_poly.entity_id
_entity_poly.type
_entity_poly.pdbx_seq_one_letter_code
_entity_poly.pdbx_strand_id
1 'polypeptide(L)'
;MNHLKLFLLLIILTQGLKIKAQDFVLKGVVIEKGSNVRIALAGITNIRSKMGATSNDIGIFQLNARIGDTLLIQKRNLTDRKVVIKTDDDLVVYLVRASTMLEEVTVKGQNKKQEMEGIKRDFKRNGSFFEGKPPLVLLSPFGGSPLTFFYELFGKTPARARNFNRYYKKELSLIEVDKFFNKSLVSKNTTLTGKDLDNFLLDYYPTRSTTINWSNYDAVKYIKESAKKYTDTLRNTNNTQ
;
A
#
# COMPACT_ATOMS: atom_id res chain seq x y z
N MET A 1 2.97 -59.60 53.78
CA MET A 1 3.22 -58.42 54.65
C MET A 1 4.08 -57.32 54.01
N ASN A 2 4.87 -57.61 52.96
CA ASN A 2 5.75 -56.62 52.32
C ASN A 2 5.04 -55.66 51.36
N HIS A 3 3.97 -56.11 50.69
CA HIS A 3 3.18 -55.25 49.78
C HIS A 3 2.37 -54.17 50.51
N LEU A 4 1.91 -54.44 51.74
CA LEU A 4 1.18 -53.47 52.55
C LEU A 4 2.08 -52.30 52.98
N LYS A 5 3.35 -52.59 53.32
CA LYS A 5 4.36 -51.58 53.64
C LYS A 5 4.71 -50.71 52.42
N LEU A 6 4.80 -51.31 51.23
CA LEU A 6 5.05 -50.59 49.98
C LEU A 6 3.88 -49.64 49.62
N PHE A 7 2.65 -50.08 49.84
CA PHE A 7 1.45 -49.27 49.61
C PHE A 7 1.36 -48.08 50.59
N LEU A 8 1.71 -48.31 51.86
CA LEU A 8 1.75 -47.26 52.88
C LEU A 8 2.87 -46.24 52.61
N LEU A 9 4.03 -46.68 52.10
CA LEU A 9 5.13 -45.81 51.67
C LEU A 9 4.71 -44.92 50.49
N LEU A 10 3.95 -45.46 49.53
CA LEU A 10 3.46 -44.72 48.36
C LEU A 10 2.45 -43.63 48.75
N ILE A 11 1.58 -43.90 49.73
CA ILE A 11 0.60 -42.92 50.25
C ILE A 11 1.29 -41.78 51.00
N ILE A 12 2.38 -42.05 51.71
CA ILE A 12 3.16 -41.00 52.41
C ILE A 12 3.95 -40.15 51.40
N LEU A 13 4.43 -40.75 50.30
CA LEU A 13 5.21 -40.04 49.28
C LEU A 13 4.36 -39.05 48.46
N THR A 14 3.06 -39.29 48.30
CA THR A 14 2.16 -38.37 47.55
C THR A 14 1.70 -37.15 48.35
N GLN A 15 1.79 -37.17 49.69
CA GLN A 15 1.39 -36.01 50.52
C GLN A 15 2.45 -34.89 50.56
N GLY A 16 3.66 -35.12 50.03
CA GLY A 16 4.75 -34.14 49.95
C GLY A 16 4.65 -33.16 48.78
N LEU A 17 3.81 -33.42 47.78
CA LEU A 17 3.67 -32.56 46.59
C LEU A 17 2.63 -31.45 46.84
N LYS A 18 2.96 -30.48 47.70
CA LYS A 18 2.25 -29.20 47.71
C LYS A 18 2.66 -28.38 46.49
N ILE A 19 1.99 -28.62 45.36
CA ILE A 19 2.08 -27.72 44.20
C ILE A 19 1.46 -26.38 44.64
N LYS A 20 2.29 -25.37 44.88
CA LYS A 20 1.82 -24.00 45.13
C LYS A 20 1.32 -23.38 43.82
N ALA A 21 0.08 -23.67 43.48
CA ALA A 21 -0.65 -23.05 42.37
C ALA A 21 -1.88 -22.30 42.89
N GLN A 22 -1.70 -21.48 43.93
CA GLN A 22 -2.79 -20.65 44.48
C GLN A 22 -2.99 -19.42 43.58
N ASP A 23 -4.25 -19.16 43.24
CA ASP A 23 -4.66 -17.90 42.62
C ASP A 23 -4.51 -16.76 43.65
N PHE A 24 -3.98 -15.63 43.21
CA PHE A 24 -3.89 -14.41 44.01
C PHE A 24 -4.29 -13.20 43.17
N VAL A 25 -4.65 -12.11 43.85
CA VAL A 25 -4.95 -10.82 43.19
C VAL A 25 -3.63 -10.12 42.91
N LEU A 26 -3.16 -10.18 41.67
CA LEU A 26 -2.00 -9.43 41.23
C LEU A 26 -2.39 -7.95 41.06
N LYS A 27 -1.62 -7.06 41.67
CA LYS A 27 -1.70 -5.62 41.45
C LYS A 27 -0.56 -5.17 40.56
N GLY A 28 -0.80 -4.16 39.72
CA GLY A 28 0.26 -3.62 38.89
C GLY A 28 -0.06 -2.27 38.30
N VAL A 29 0.95 -1.66 37.68
CA VAL A 29 0.85 -0.37 37.01
C VAL A 29 1.42 -0.46 35.59
N VAL A 30 0.73 0.19 34.65
CA VAL A 30 1.16 0.26 33.24
C VAL A 30 1.73 1.66 32.97
N ILE A 31 2.95 1.72 32.46
CA ILE A 31 3.70 2.97 32.24
C ILE A 31 4.21 3.03 30.79
N GLU A 32 4.18 4.21 30.19
CA GLU A 32 4.76 4.46 28.88
C GLU A 32 6.28 4.61 28.99
N LYS A 33 7.02 3.76 28.28
CA LYS A 33 8.49 3.75 28.26
C LYS A 33 9.00 5.02 27.58
N GLY A 34 9.79 5.82 28.30
CA GLY A 34 10.43 7.03 27.79
C GLY A 34 9.77 8.34 28.25
N SER A 35 8.49 8.34 28.60
CA SER A 35 7.78 9.52 29.10
C SER A 35 7.33 9.39 30.56
N ASN A 36 7.45 8.20 31.16
CA ASN A 36 7.03 7.88 32.54
C ASN A 36 5.54 8.20 32.83
N VAL A 37 4.74 8.33 31.77
CA VAL A 37 3.29 8.59 31.84
C VAL A 37 2.58 7.29 32.19
N ARG A 38 1.70 7.31 33.19
CA ARG A 38 0.85 6.16 33.55
C ARG A 38 -0.27 5.99 32.52
N ILE A 39 -0.53 4.75 32.12
CA ILE A 39 -1.43 4.44 31.01
C ILE A 39 -2.78 3.96 31.55
N ALA A 40 -3.79 4.82 31.46
CA ALA A 40 -5.17 4.47 31.74
C ALA A 40 -5.78 3.62 30.62
N LEU A 41 -6.81 2.83 30.93
CA LEU A 41 -7.57 2.02 29.98
C LEU A 41 -6.69 1.11 29.10
N ALA A 42 -5.62 0.54 29.67
CA ALA A 42 -4.89 -0.56 29.06
C ALA A 42 -5.65 -1.86 29.35
N GLY A 43 -5.77 -2.74 28.36
CA GLY A 43 -6.33 -4.08 28.54
C GLY A 43 -5.27 -5.04 29.05
N ILE A 44 -5.55 -5.74 30.15
CA ILE A 44 -4.69 -6.78 30.73
C ILE A 44 -5.45 -8.09 30.66
N THR A 45 -4.93 -9.07 29.93
CA THR A 45 -5.57 -10.37 29.75
C THR A 45 -4.63 -11.49 30.18
N ASN A 46 -5.08 -12.34 31.10
CA ASN A 46 -4.36 -13.57 31.42
C ASN A 46 -4.60 -14.60 30.31
N ILE A 47 -3.52 -15.04 29.65
CA ILE A 47 -3.62 -15.94 28.49
C ILE A 47 -4.17 -17.32 28.87
N ARG A 48 -3.87 -17.80 30.08
CA ARG A 48 -4.33 -19.10 30.59
C ARG A 48 -5.80 -19.06 30.96
N SER A 49 -6.20 -18.16 31.86
CA SER A 49 -7.57 -18.11 32.38
C SER A 49 -8.56 -17.39 31.46
N LYS A 50 -8.06 -16.66 30.45
CA LYS A 50 -8.84 -15.75 29.59
C LYS A 50 -9.53 -14.60 30.34
N MET A 51 -9.25 -14.45 31.63
CA MET A 51 -9.77 -13.33 32.42
C MET A 51 -9.05 -12.03 32.05
N GLY A 52 -9.83 -10.97 31.90
CA GLY A 52 -9.35 -9.63 31.58
C GLY A 52 -9.63 -8.63 32.68
N ALA A 53 -8.77 -7.63 32.79
CA ALA A 53 -8.95 -6.41 33.58
C ALA A 53 -8.53 -5.20 32.74
N THR A 54 -8.89 -4.02 33.20
CA THR A 54 -8.49 -2.75 32.57
C THR A 54 -7.82 -1.85 33.61
N SER A 55 -6.79 -1.11 33.21
CA SER A 55 -6.16 -0.14 34.11
C SER A 55 -7.05 1.11 34.33
N ASN A 56 -7.06 1.63 35.55
CA ASN A 56 -7.80 2.84 35.93
C ASN A 56 -7.10 4.14 35.46
N ASP A 57 -7.66 5.29 35.81
CA ASP A 57 -7.15 6.62 35.39
C ASP A 57 -5.72 6.92 35.86
N ILE A 58 -5.25 6.23 36.90
CA ILE A 58 -3.88 6.33 37.42
C ILE A 58 -2.99 5.16 36.96
N GLY A 59 -3.43 4.39 35.96
CA GLY A 59 -2.69 3.31 35.31
C GLY A 59 -2.55 2.02 36.12
N ILE A 60 -3.28 1.88 37.23
CA ILE A 60 -3.25 0.70 38.11
C ILE A 60 -4.28 -0.32 37.64
N PHE A 61 -3.92 -1.60 37.67
CA PHE A 61 -4.83 -2.72 37.41
C PHE A 61 -4.75 -3.76 38.53
N GLN A 62 -5.82 -4.56 38.65
CA GLN A 62 -5.88 -5.73 39.53
C GLN A 62 -6.49 -6.90 38.77
N LEU A 63 -5.90 -8.09 38.87
CA LEU A 63 -6.37 -9.29 38.17
C LEU A 63 -6.01 -10.56 38.95
N ASN A 64 -6.92 -11.52 38.99
CA ASN A 64 -6.64 -12.84 39.55
C ASN A 64 -5.70 -13.63 38.62
N ALA A 65 -4.56 -14.07 39.15
CA ALA A 65 -3.55 -14.82 38.39
C ALA A 65 -2.76 -15.79 39.29
N ARG A 66 -1.98 -16.67 38.66
CA ARG A 66 -1.04 -17.58 39.33
C ARG A 66 0.39 -17.27 38.94
N ILE A 67 1.33 -17.64 39.81
CA ILE A 67 2.75 -17.63 39.47
C ILE A 67 2.97 -18.57 38.28
N GLY A 68 3.66 -18.08 37.25
CA GLY A 68 3.86 -18.77 35.97
C GLY A 68 2.88 -18.37 34.87
N ASP A 69 1.79 -17.66 35.19
CA ASP A 69 0.86 -17.18 34.17
C ASP A 69 1.48 -16.08 33.30
N THR A 70 1.03 -16.00 32.06
CA THR A 70 1.42 -14.93 31.13
C THR A 70 0.27 -13.96 30.95
N LEU A 71 0.55 -12.69 31.22
CA LEU A 71 -0.34 -11.57 30.93
C LEU A 71 -0.01 -10.99 29.56
N LEU A 72 -1.05 -10.70 28.79
CA LEU A 72 -1.01 -9.90 27.57
C LEU A 72 -1.54 -8.50 27.91
N ILE A 73 -0.71 -7.48 27.76
CA ILE A 73 -1.06 -6.09 27.99
C ILE A 73 -1.13 -5.38 26.65
N GLN A 74 -2.27 -4.74 26.38
CA GLN A 74 -2.58 -4.11 25.10
C GLN A 74 -3.14 -2.71 25.32
N LYS A 75 -2.77 -1.78 24.43
CA LYS A 75 -3.32 -0.42 24.40
C LYS A 75 -3.19 0.11 22.98
N ARG A 76 -4.22 0.81 22.51
CA ARG A 76 -4.20 1.47 21.19
C ARG A 76 -2.96 2.37 21.07
N ASN A 77 -2.26 2.28 19.93
CA ASN A 77 -1.04 3.03 19.60
C ASN A 77 0.21 2.69 20.45
N LEU A 78 0.17 1.62 21.24
CA LEU A 78 1.33 1.07 21.94
C LEU A 78 1.57 -0.37 21.47
N THR A 79 2.82 -0.83 21.57
CA THR A 79 3.18 -2.21 21.22
C THR A 79 2.72 -3.16 22.32
N ASP A 80 1.99 -4.21 21.94
CA ASP A 80 1.55 -5.26 22.85
C ASP A 80 2.72 -5.92 23.58
N ARG A 81 2.53 -6.19 24.87
CA ARG A 81 3.55 -6.80 25.72
C ARG A 81 3.03 -8.05 26.39
N LYS A 82 3.82 -9.12 26.34
CA LYS A 82 3.62 -10.32 27.15
C LYS A 82 4.54 -10.30 28.36
N VAL A 83 4.01 -10.57 29.55
CA VAL A 83 4.77 -10.59 30.81
C VAL A 83 4.42 -11.86 31.57
N VAL A 84 5.45 -12.58 32.02
CA VAL A 84 5.28 -13.77 32.87
C VAL A 84 5.31 -13.34 34.33
N ILE A 85 4.34 -13.78 35.11
CA ILE A 85 4.25 -13.54 36.55
C ILE A 85 5.25 -14.46 37.25
N LYS A 86 6.22 -13.88 37.95
CA LYS A 86 7.28 -14.63 38.65
C LYS A 86 7.09 -14.66 40.17
N THR A 87 6.52 -13.61 40.73
CA THR A 87 6.24 -13.44 42.16
C THR A 87 4.84 -12.88 42.34
N ASP A 88 4.38 -12.80 43.59
CA ASP A 88 3.13 -12.18 44.02
C ASP A 88 3.26 -10.68 44.35
N ASP A 89 4.42 -10.09 44.08
CA ASP A 89 4.67 -8.66 44.24
C ASP A 89 3.97 -7.79 43.18
N ASP A 90 3.89 -6.49 43.46
CA ASP A 90 3.35 -5.50 42.54
C ASP A 90 4.13 -5.44 41.22
N LEU A 91 3.40 -5.53 40.10
CA LEU A 91 4.00 -5.60 38.77
C LEU A 91 4.04 -4.23 38.07
N VAL A 92 5.24 -3.80 37.66
CA VAL A 92 5.41 -2.62 36.80
C VAL A 92 5.61 -3.06 35.35
N VAL A 93 4.72 -2.63 34.45
CA VAL A 93 4.77 -2.97 33.02
C VAL A 93 5.04 -1.73 32.19
N TYR A 94 6.11 -1.76 31.39
CA TYR A 94 6.43 -0.70 30.44
C TYR A 94 5.95 -1.05 29.03
N LEU A 95 5.10 -0.20 28.46
CA LEU A 95 4.70 -0.27 27.06
C LEU A 95 5.48 0.74 26.23
N VAL A 96 5.89 0.35 25.04
CA VAL A 96 6.58 1.24 24.10
C VAL A 96 5.55 1.82 23.14
N ARG A 97 5.69 3.10 22.77
CA ARG A 97 4.90 3.67 21.66
C ARG A 97 5.10 2.81 20.43
N ALA A 98 4.00 2.37 19.83
CA ALA A 98 4.09 1.74 18.53
C ALA A 98 4.55 2.85 17.58
N SER A 99 5.81 2.80 17.12
CA SER A 99 6.23 3.61 15.99
C SER A 99 5.51 3.04 14.79
N THR A 100 4.32 3.57 14.48
CA THR A 100 3.74 3.44 13.14
C THR A 100 4.56 4.33 12.21
N MET A 101 5.84 3.99 12.00
CA MET A 101 6.38 4.13 10.66
C MET A 101 5.72 3.00 9.90
N LEU A 102 4.55 3.29 9.33
CA LEU A 102 4.23 2.66 8.06
C LEU A 102 5.47 2.93 7.22
N GLU A 103 6.13 1.87 6.75
CA GLU A 103 7.10 2.00 5.69
C GLU A 103 6.40 2.91 4.68
N GLU A 104 7.01 4.06 4.38
CA GLU A 104 6.53 4.86 3.29
C GLU A 104 6.62 3.89 2.11
N VAL A 105 5.49 3.28 1.76
CA VAL A 105 5.27 2.88 0.38
C VAL A 105 5.40 4.20 -0.30
N THR A 106 6.62 4.50 -0.74
CA THR A 106 6.84 5.43 -1.81
C THR A 106 6.03 4.79 -2.92
N VAL A 107 4.74 5.12 -2.97
CA VAL A 107 4.00 5.13 -4.20
C VAL A 107 4.74 6.22 -4.96
N LYS A 108 5.90 5.84 -5.54
CA LYS A 108 6.39 6.46 -6.74
C LYS A 108 5.21 6.25 -7.65
N GLY A 109 4.33 7.25 -7.73
CA GLY A 109 3.17 7.19 -8.60
C GLY A 109 3.72 6.66 -9.90
N GLN A 110 3.33 5.44 -10.27
CA GLN A 110 3.87 4.86 -11.47
C GLN A 110 3.51 5.88 -12.55
N ASN A 111 4.52 6.39 -13.25
CA ASN A 111 4.24 7.29 -14.36
C ASN A 111 3.23 6.54 -15.25
N LYS A 112 2.19 7.18 -15.76
CA LYS A 112 1.11 6.52 -16.54
C LYS A 112 1.65 5.48 -17.53
N LYS A 113 2.78 5.78 -18.17
CA LYS A 113 3.56 4.84 -19.00
C LYS A 113 3.98 3.54 -18.30
N GLN A 114 4.55 3.61 -17.10
CA GLN A 114 4.98 2.45 -16.30
C GLN A 114 3.82 1.54 -15.91
N GLU A 115 2.67 2.12 -15.54
CA GLU A 115 1.45 1.36 -15.23
C GLU A 115 0.97 0.59 -16.47
N MET A 116 0.91 1.27 -17.62
CA MET A 116 0.53 0.65 -18.89
C MET A 116 1.51 -0.44 -19.34
N GLU A 117 2.82 -0.25 -19.10
CA GLU A 117 3.82 -1.31 -19.30
C GLU A 117 3.61 -2.49 -18.36
N GLY A 118 3.08 -2.27 -17.15
CA GLY A 118 2.61 -3.32 -16.25
C GLY A 118 1.49 -4.15 -16.87
N ILE A 119 0.42 -3.50 -17.32
CA ILE A 119 -0.71 -4.15 -18.01
C ILE A 119 -0.22 -4.94 -19.25
N LYS A 120 0.74 -4.37 -19.99
CA LYS A 120 1.36 -5.06 -21.13
C LYS A 120 2.09 -6.35 -20.73
N ARG A 121 2.84 -6.33 -19.62
CA ARG A 121 3.48 -7.53 -19.07
C ARG A 121 2.44 -8.56 -18.63
N ASP A 122 1.32 -8.13 -18.06
CA ASP A 122 0.25 -9.02 -17.60
C ASP A 122 -0.38 -9.78 -18.78
N PHE A 123 -0.61 -9.10 -19.92
CA PHE A 123 -1.07 -9.77 -21.14
C PHE A 123 -0.08 -10.84 -21.63
N LYS A 124 1.23 -10.57 -21.54
CA LYS A 124 2.27 -11.56 -21.88
C LYS A 124 2.26 -12.74 -20.93
N ARG A 125 2.15 -12.50 -19.61
CA ARG A 125 2.02 -13.59 -18.61
C ARG A 125 0.77 -14.44 -18.85
N ASN A 126 -0.30 -13.84 -19.36
CA ASN A 126 -1.56 -14.52 -19.69
C ASN A 126 -1.58 -15.11 -21.11
N GLY A 127 -0.44 -15.23 -21.78
CA GLY A 127 -0.30 -15.97 -23.04
C GLY A 127 -0.43 -15.15 -24.32
N SER A 128 -0.60 -13.83 -24.26
CA SER A 128 -0.49 -12.96 -25.45
C SER A 128 0.90 -12.34 -25.54
N PHE A 129 1.78 -13.01 -26.25
CA PHE A 129 3.18 -12.64 -26.48
C PHE A 129 3.32 -11.63 -27.61
N PHE A 130 2.45 -11.72 -28.62
CA PHE A 130 2.51 -10.94 -29.86
C PHE A 130 1.40 -9.91 -29.98
N GLU A 131 0.64 -9.67 -28.90
CA GLU A 131 -0.44 -8.66 -28.89
C GLU A 131 -1.48 -8.92 -30.00
N GLY A 132 -1.69 -10.19 -30.34
CA GLY A 132 -2.51 -10.64 -31.45
C GLY A 132 -1.98 -10.32 -32.84
N LYS A 133 -0.68 -10.04 -33.00
CA LYS A 133 -0.01 -9.84 -34.29
C LYS A 133 1.16 -10.83 -34.43
N PRO A 134 0.87 -12.14 -34.51
CA PRO A 134 1.92 -13.16 -34.56
C PRO A 134 2.72 -13.04 -35.87
N PRO A 135 4.06 -13.20 -35.83
CA PRO A 135 4.87 -13.19 -37.03
C PRO A 135 4.67 -14.48 -37.84
N LEU A 136 4.77 -14.39 -39.17
CA LEU A 136 4.56 -15.53 -40.09
C LEU A 136 5.57 -16.66 -39.86
N VAL A 137 6.74 -16.38 -39.28
CA VAL A 137 7.76 -17.37 -38.95
C VAL A 137 7.22 -18.49 -38.04
N LEU A 138 6.20 -18.21 -37.21
CA LEU A 138 5.58 -19.23 -36.35
C LEU A 138 4.85 -20.34 -37.12
N LEU A 139 4.55 -20.14 -38.40
CA LEU A 139 3.97 -21.17 -39.27
C LEU A 139 5.01 -22.12 -39.85
N SER A 140 6.30 -21.77 -39.80
CA SER A 140 7.38 -22.62 -40.27
C SER A 140 7.67 -23.74 -39.25
N PRO A 141 7.91 -24.99 -39.70
CA PRO A 141 8.31 -26.09 -38.81
C PRO A 141 9.63 -25.82 -38.08
N PHE A 142 10.45 -24.89 -38.58
CA PHE A 142 11.70 -24.45 -37.95
C PHE A 142 11.56 -23.10 -37.22
N GLY A 143 10.42 -22.43 -37.33
CA GLY A 143 10.22 -21.03 -36.94
C GLY A 143 9.27 -20.80 -35.76
N GLY A 144 8.70 -21.86 -35.20
CA GLY A 144 7.91 -21.81 -33.97
C GLY A 144 6.71 -22.73 -33.98
N SER A 145 5.70 -22.39 -33.18
CA SER A 145 4.46 -23.17 -33.05
C SER A 145 3.34 -22.57 -33.90
N PRO A 146 2.84 -23.28 -34.93
CA PRO A 146 1.67 -22.85 -35.71
C PRO A 146 0.42 -22.70 -34.83
N LEU A 147 0.31 -23.51 -33.77
CA LEU A 147 -0.79 -23.39 -32.81
C LEU A 147 -0.77 -22.05 -32.08
N THR A 148 0.41 -21.56 -31.70
CA THR A 148 0.58 -20.23 -31.10
C THR A 148 0.20 -19.12 -32.08
N PHE A 149 0.52 -19.29 -33.37
CA PHE A 149 0.11 -18.35 -34.42
C PHE A 149 -1.42 -18.21 -34.47
N PHE A 150 -2.15 -19.33 -34.56
CA PHE A 150 -3.61 -19.29 -34.60
C PHE A 150 -4.23 -18.81 -33.28
N TYR A 151 -3.66 -19.20 -32.14
CA TYR A 151 -4.08 -18.69 -30.84
C TYR A 151 -3.95 -17.17 -30.76
N GLU A 152 -2.86 -16.58 -31.23
CA GLU A 152 -2.68 -15.12 -31.23
C GLU A 152 -3.65 -14.41 -32.19
N LEU A 153 -4.04 -15.04 -33.30
CA LEU A 153 -5.03 -14.45 -34.21
C LEU A 153 -6.44 -14.45 -33.64
N PHE A 154 -6.87 -15.57 -33.05
CA PHE A 154 -8.27 -15.83 -32.70
C PHE A 154 -8.56 -15.87 -31.19
N GLY A 155 -7.52 -15.87 -30.36
CA GLY A 155 -7.65 -15.96 -28.90
C GLY A 155 -8.25 -14.70 -28.29
N LYS A 156 -9.07 -14.89 -27.24
CA LYS A 156 -9.70 -13.79 -26.50
C LYS A 156 -8.68 -12.88 -25.80
N THR A 157 -7.64 -13.47 -25.20
CA THR A 157 -6.57 -12.70 -24.52
C THR A 157 -5.76 -11.88 -25.52
N PRO A 158 -5.26 -12.45 -26.65
CA PRO A 158 -4.67 -11.69 -27.75
C PRO A 158 -5.56 -10.58 -28.33
N ALA A 159 -6.85 -10.81 -28.48
CA ALA A 159 -7.79 -9.78 -28.94
C ALA A 159 -7.85 -8.58 -27.97
N ARG A 160 -7.92 -8.85 -26.66
CA ARG A 160 -7.86 -7.80 -25.63
C ARG A 160 -6.52 -7.07 -25.62
N ALA A 161 -5.41 -7.81 -25.73
CA ALA A 161 -4.07 -7.24 -25.81
C ALA A 161 -3.90 -6.32 -27.02
N ARG A 162 -4.46 -6.69 -28.18
CA ARG A 162 -4.47 -5.86 -29.41
C ARG A 162 -5.23 -4.55 -29.19
N ASN A 163 -6.42 -4.62 -28.57
CA ASN A 163 -7.22 -3.44 -28.27
C ASN A 163 -6.51 -2.52 -27.27
N PHE A 164 -5.95 -3.10 -26.21
CA PHE A 164 -5.15 -2.38 -25.22
C PHE A 164 -3.95 -1.70 -25.87
N ASN A 165 -3.22 -2.39 -26.75
CA ASN A 165 -2.05 -1.82 -27.42
C ASN A 165 -2.41 -0.63 -28.34
N ARG A 166 -3.61 -0.61 -28.95
CA ARG A 166 -4.09 0.57 -29.68
C ARG A 166 -4.29 1.77 -28.76
N TYR A 167 -4.94 1.55 -27.61
CA TYR A 167 -5.09 2.57 -26.58
C TYR A 167 -3.74 3.03 -26.04
N TYR A 168 -2.83 2.09 -25.75
CA TYR A 168 -1.48 2.34 -25.27
C TYR A 168 -0.69 3.27 -26.20
N LYS A 169 -0.68 2.97 -27.50
CA LYS A 169 0.02 3.80 -28.49
C LYS A 169 -0.58 5.20 -28.61
N LYS A 170 -1.91 5.32 -28.54
CA LYS A 170 -2.59 6.62 -28.53
C LYS A 170 -2.19 7.43 -27.30
N GLU A 171 -2.25 6.83 -26.12
CA GLU A 171 -1.91 7.50 -24.87
C GLU A 171 -0.44 7.93 -24.83
N LEU A 172 0.49 7.06 -25.25
CA LEU A 172 1.90 7.42 -25.36
C LEU A 172 2.11 8.64 -26.26
N SER A 173 1.40 8.71 -27.38
CA SER A 173 1.52 9.87 -28.27
C SER A 173 1.03 11.16 -27.64
N LEU A 174 -0.03 11.11 -26.81
CA LEU A 174 -0.51 12.27 -26.08
C LEU A 174 0.49 12.69 -24.99
N ILE A 175 1.05 11.72 -24.25
CA ILE A 175 2.10 11.98 -23.26
C ILE A 175 3.34 12.62 -23.92
N GLU A 176 3.70 12.21 -25.13
CA GLU A 176 4.78 12.82 -25.91
C GLU A 176 4.49 14.29 -26.26
N VAL A 177 3.26 14.57 -26.70
CA VAL A 177 2.82 15.94 -27.01
C VAL A 177 2.75 16.81 -25.75
N ASP A 178 2.21 16.28 -24.66
CA ASP A 178 2.03 17.00 -23.38
C ASP A 178 3.36 17.47 -22.79
N LYS A 179 4.50 16.84 -23.13
CA LYS A 179 5.83 17.35 -22.73
C LYS A 179 6.11 18.73 -23.29
N PHE A 180 5.60 19.03 -24.49
CA PHE A 180 5.83 20.27 -25.21
C PHE A 180 4.65 21.23 -25.09
N PHE A 181 3.43 20.72 -24.92
CA PHE A 181 2.22 21.52 -24.87
C PHE A 181 1.32 21.07 -23.70
N ASN A 182 1.48 21.74 -22.56
CA ASN A 182 0.66 21.50 -21.37
C ASN A 182 0.31 22.81 -20.67
N LYS A 183 -0.67 22.75 -19.76
CA LYS A 183 -1.18 23.91 -19.02
C LYS A 183 -0.10 24.74 -18.36
N SER A 184 0.91 24.10 -17.74
CA SER A 184 2.00 24.80 -17.06
C SER A 184 2.89 25.57 -18.04
N LEU A 185 3.33 24.92 -19.11
CA LEU A 185 4.17 25.55 -20.15
C LEU A 185 3.42 26.68 -20.86
N VAL A 186 2.15 26.49 -21.18
CA VAL A 186 1.33 27.51 -21.82
C VAL A 186 1.13 28.71 -20.89
N SER A 187 0.76 28.48 -19.63
CA SER A 187 0.56 29.57 -18.65
C SER A 187 1.85 30.37 -18.41
N LYS A 188 3.01 29.71 -18.43
CA LYS A 188 4.30 30.37 -18.24
C LYS A 188 4.71 31.25 -19.43
N ASN A 189 4.26 30.93 -20.64
CA ASN A 189 4.69 31.58 -21.87
C ASN A 189 3.62 32.49 -22.50
N THR A 190 2.44 32.59 -21.87
CA THR A 190 1.30 33.36 -22.36
C THR A 190 0.63 34.09 -21.21
N THR A 191 -0.28 35.02 -21.50
CA THR A 191 -1.11 35.71 -20.51
C THR A 191 -2.47 35.03 -20.30
N LEU A 192 -2.69 33.87 -20.92
CA LEU A 192 -3.98 33.17 -20.89
C LEU A 192 -4.20 32.54 -19.52
N THR A 193 -5.40 32.72 -18.96
CA THR A 193 -5.80 32.17 -17.66
C THR A 193 -7.24 31.67 -17.69
N GLY A 194 -7.63 30.89 -16.68
CA GLY A 194 -9.01 30.42 -16.52
C GLY A 194 -9.55 29.70 -17.77
N LYS A 195 -10.75 30.10 -18.19
CA LYS A 195 -11.48 29.48 -19.31
C LYS A 195 -10.78 29.67 -20.66
N ASP A 196 -10.14 30.81 -20.88
CA ASP A 196 -9.44 31.10 -22.14
C ASP A 196 -8.21 30.21 -22.31
N LEU A 197 -7.51 29.91 -21.21
CA LEU A 197 -6.42 28.94 -21.21
C LEU A 197 -6.90 27.53 -21.53
N ASP A 198 -8.00 27.09 -20.91
CA ASP A 198 -8.53 25.75 -21.13
C ASP A 198 -9.04 25.57 -22.57
N ASN A 199 -9.72 26.58 -23.12
CA ASN A 199 -10.15 26.60 -24.52
C ASN A 199 -8.94 26.58 -25.48
N PHE A 200 -7.95 27.44 -25.23
CA PHE A 200 -6.73 27.47 -26.04
C PHE A 200 -6.01 26.11 -26.06
N LEU A 201 -5.92 25.44 -24.91
CA LEU A 201 -5.32 24.11 -24.81
C LEU A 201 -6.06 23.06 -25.66
N LEU A 202 -7.38 23.20 -25.85
CA LEU A 202 -8.18 22.31 -26.69
C LEU A 202 -8.06 22.68 -28.18
N ASP A 203 -8.21 23.96 -28.51
CA ASP A 203 -8.29 24.44 -29.88
C ASP A 203 -6.94 24.40 -30.61
N TYR A 204 -5.85 24.61 -29.88
CA TYR A 204 -4.49 24.68 -30.41
C TYR A 204 -3.63 23.49 -29.97
N TYR A 205 -4.23 22.39 -29.53
CA TYR A 205 -3.49 21.18 -29.17
C TYR A 205 -2.73 20.63 -30.40
N PRO A 206 -1.40 20.57 -30.38
CA PRO A 206 -0.64 20.12 -31.54
C PRO A 206 -0.76 18.61 -31.73
N THR A 207 -0.65 18.15 -32.97
CA THR A 207 -0.68 16.72 -33.26
C THR A 207 0.68 16.07 -32.95
N ARG A 208 0.69 14.74 -32.85
CA ARG A 208 1.95 14.00 -32.67
C ARG A 208 2.93 14.23 -33.84
N SER A 209 2.43 14.35 -35.07
CA SER A 209 3.30 14.52 -36.24
C SER A 209 4.01 15.87 -36.26
N THR A 210 3.39 16.93 -35.74
CA THR A 210 4.04 18.23 -35.62
C THR A 210 5.11 18.22 -34.54
N THR A 211 4.85 17.54 -33.41
CA THR A 211 5.72 17.55 -32.23
C THR A 211 6.89 16.56 -32.28
N ILE A 212 6.91 15.63 -33.23
CA ILE A 212 7.90 14.52 -33.27
C ILE A 212 9.37 14.97 -33.28
N ASN A 213 9.65 16.15 -33.87
CA ASN A 213 10.99 16.72 -34.01
C ASN A 213 11.16 18.03 -33.22
N TRP A 214 10.25 18.34 -32.29
CA TRP A 214 10.33 19.59 -31.55
C TRP A 214 11.43 19.56 -30.50
N SER A 215 12.17 20.67 -30.43
CA SER A 215 12.91 21.05 -29.24
C SER A 215 12.02 21.85 -28.27
N ASN A 216 12.52 22.08 -27.06
CA ASN A 216 11.85 22.98 -26.11
C ASN A 216 11.67 24.40 -26.68
N TYR A 217 12.59 24.85 -27.53
CA TYR A 217 12.49 26.15 -28.19
C TYR A 217 11.32 26.18 -29.19
N ASP A 218 11.17 25.14 -30.01
CA ASP A 218 10.09 25.04 -31.00
C ASP A 218 8.72 25.00 -30.31
N ALA A 219 8.62 24.31 -29.18
CA ALA A 219 7.42 24.27 -28.37
C ALA A 219 7.04 25.67 -27.85
N VAL A 220 8.00 26.41 -27.26
CA VAL A 220 7.76 27.78 -26.78
C VAL A 220 7.40 28.73 -27.92
N LYS A 221 8.07 28.61 -29.07
CA LYS A 221 7.77 29.39 -30.26
C LYS A 221 6.34 29.13 -30.73
N TYR A 222 5.96 27.87 -30.88
CA TYR A 222 4.61 27.47 -31.26
C TYR A 222 3.56 28.03 -30.30
N ILE A 223 3.77 27.89 -28.99
CA ILE A 223 2.86 28.40 -27.95
C ILE A 223 2.65 29.91 -28.10
N LYS A 224 3.72 30.70 -28.28
CA LYS A 224 3.62 32.16 -28.42
C LYS A 224 2.89 32.57 -29.70
N GLU A 225 3.21 31.95 -30.82
CA GLU A 225 2.59 32.25 -32.12
C GLU A 225 1.10 31.87 -32.15
N SER A 226 0.76 30.71 -31.60
CA SER A 226 -0.64 30.26 -31.50
C SER A 226 -1.44 31.08 -30.50
N ALA A 227 -0.87 31.42 -29.33
CA ALA A 227 -1.55 32.27 -28.35
C ALA A 227 -1.85 33.67 -28.90
N LYS A 228 -0.93 34.25 -29.67
CA LYS A 228 -1.18 35.53 -30.36
C LYS A 228 -2.40 35.42 -31.29
N LYS A 229 -2.44 34.39 -32.15
CA LYS A 229 -3.58 34.14 -33.05
C LYS A 229 -4.88 33.97 -32.27
N TYR A 230 -4.86 33.23 -31.17
CA TYR A 230 -6.03 33.03 -30.32
C TYR A 230 -6.53 34.36 -29.71
N THR A 231 -5.63 35.18 -29.15
CA THR A 231 -6.03 36.49 -28.59
C THR A 231 -6.57 37.43 -29.66
N ASP A 232 -6.03 37.40 -30.88
CA ASP A 232 -6.52 38.21 -32.00
C ASP A 232 -7.96 37.79 -32.38
N THR A 233 -8.25 36.48 -32.39
CA THR A 233 -9.61 35.98 -32.66
C THR A 233 -10.63 36.38 -31.58
N LEU A 234 -10.23 36.37 -30.30
CA LEU A 234 -11.08 36.79 -29.18
C LEU A 234 -11.42 38.28 -29.24
N ARG A 235 -10.45 39.13 -29.62
CA ARG A 235 -10.67 40.58 -29.77
C ARG A 235 -11.68 40.89 -30.87
N ASN A 236 -11.59 40.17 -31.99
CA ASN A 236 -12.50 40.39 -33.11
C ASN A 236 -13.93 39.92 -32.82
N THR A 237 -14.10 38.83 -32.06
CA THR A 237 -15.43 38.35 -31.66
C THR A 237 -16.11 39.31 -30.68
N ASN A 238 -15.36 39.88 -29.73
CA ASN A 238 -15.91 40.86 -28.77
C ASN A 238 -16.27 42.21 -29.40
N ASN A 239 -15.65 42.59 -30.53
CA ASN A 239 -15.96 43.83 -31.24
C ASN A 239 -17.17 43.72 -32.20
N THR A 240 -17.72 42.51 -32.36
CA THR A 240 -18.86 42.25 -33.27
C THR A 240 -20.17 41.99 -32.51
N GLN A 241 -20.15 42.14 -31.17
CA GLN A 241 -21.33 42.17 -30.30
C GLN A 241 -21.56 43.59 -29.79
#